data_AF-A0A1Q3JX34-F1
#
_entry.id   AF-A0A1Q3JX34-F1
#
_cell.length_a   1.000
_cell.length_b   1.000
_cell.length_c   1.000
_cell.angle_alpha   90.00
_cell.angle_beta   90.00
_cell.angle_gamma   90.00
#
_symmetry.space_group_name_H-M   'P 1'
#
loop_
_entity.id
_entity.type
_entity.pdbx_description
1 polymer ?
#
loop_
_entity_poly.entity_id
_entity_poly.type
_entity_poly.pdbx_seq_one_letter_code
_entity_poly.pdbx_strand_id
1 'polypeptide(L)'
;MSSKTIPFKQPAPLPKPAEAWVEGATVTPPKLDGPTKRLTVDIPEEMHTRLKLHCVRRKTLIADWLRELIAAQDLSETEAHKA
;
A
#
# COMPACT_ATOMS: atom_id res chain seq x y z
N MET A 1 60.49 19.98 -12.72
CA MET A 1 59.09 19.90 -12.27
C MET A 1 58.43 18.75 -13.01
N SER A 2 58.34 17.58 -12.38
CA SER A 2 57.78 16.36 -12.99
C SER A 2 56.26 16.39 -12.87
N SER A 3 55.54 16.57 -13.98
CA SER A 3 54.07 16.55 -14.02
C SER A 3 53.57 15.11 -14.13
N LYS A 4 53.10 14.57 -13.01
CA LYS A 4 52.53 13.23 -12.94
C LYS A 4 51.08 13.30 -13.43
N THR A 5 50.85 12.95 -14.70
CA THR A 5 49.50 12.91 -15.29
C THR A 5 48.71 11.72 -14.73
N ILE A 6 47.57 11.99 -14.09
CA ILE A 6 46.65 10.97 -13.58
C ILE A 6 45.56 10.76 -14.64
N PRO A 7 45.45 9.57 -15.27
CA PRO A 7 44.41 9.31 -16.25
C PRO A 7 43.04 9.21 -15.57
N PHE A 8 42.13 10.12 -15.93
CA PHE A 8 40.75 10.09 -15.46
C PHE A 8 39.96 9.07 -16.29
N LYS A 9 39.67 7.91 -15.70
CA LYS A 9 38.89 6.84 -16.33
C LYS A 9 37.41 7.23 -16.27
N GLN A 10 36.74 7.33 -17.42
CA GLN A 10 35.31 7.62 -17.50
C GLN A 10 34.51 6.55 -16.72
N PRO A 11 33.59 6.93 -15.81
CA PRO A 11 32.76 5.98 -15.11
C PRO A 11 31.80 5.28 -16.09
N ALA A 12 31.61 3.98 -15.87
CA ALA A 12 30.82 3.08 -16.72
C ALA A 12 29.34 3.51 -16.86
N PRO A 13 28.62 3.06 -17.92
CA PRO A 13 27.33 3.62 -18.28
C PRO A 13 26.21 3.26 -17.30
N LEU A 14 25.42 4.30 -17.03
CA LEU A 14 24.05 4.43 -16.51
C LEU A 14 23.65 3.62 -15.26
N PRO A 15 23.13 4.29 -14.21
CA PRO A 15 22.53 3.61 -13.07
C PRO A 15 21.33 2.77 -13.52
N LYS A 16 21.07 1.69 -12.78
CA LYS A 16 19.94 0.77 -12.98
C LYS A 16 18.64 1.55 -13.27
N PRO A 17 17.75 1.03 -14.15
CA PRO A 17 16.47 1.68 -14.45
C PRO A 17 15.73 1.99 -13.15
N ALA A 18 15.11 3.17 -13.11
CA ALA A 18 14.41 3.65 -11.92
C ALA A 18 13.26 2.72 -11.51
N GLU A 19 12.83 1.80 -12.37
CA GLU A 19 11.79 0.80 -12.09
C GLU A 19 12.32 -0.47 -11.39
N ALA A 20 13.65 -0.68 -11.29
CA ALA A 20 14.23 -1.89 -10.70
C ALA A 20 13.91 -2.08 -9.19
N TRP A 21 13.49 -1.03 -8.47
CA TRP A 21 13.06 -1.17 -7.08
C TRP A 21 11.63 -1.71 -6.92
N VAL A 22 10.85 -1.78 -8.01
CA VAL A 22 9.43 -2.15 -7.98
C VAL A 22 9.22 -3.66 -8.22
N GLU A 23 10.21 -4.37 -8.74
CA GLU A 23 10.08 -5.76 -9.23
C GLU A 23 9.73 -6.80 -8.15
N GLY A 24 9.76 -6.45 -6.85
CA GLY A 24 9.44 -7.36 -5.74
C GLY A 24 8.08 -7.15 -5.07
N ALA A 25 7.34 -6.09 -5.41
CA ALA A 25 6.09 -5.73 -4.72
C ALA A 25 4.84 -6.28 -5.44
N THR A 26 4.84 -7.57 -5.79
CA THR A 26 3.64 -8.24 -6.31
C THR A 26 2.70 -8.62 -5.16
N VAL A 27 2.20 -7.62 -4.43
CA VAL A 27 0.99 -7.81 -3.62
C VAL A 27 -0.16 -7.87 -4.61
N THR A 28 -0.48 -9.07 -5.08
CA THR A 28 -1.69 -9.28 -5.89
C THR A 28 -2.88 -8.82 -5.04
N PRO A 29 -3.61 -7.76 -5.45
CA PRO A 29 -4.74 -7.31 -4.70
C PRO A 29 -5.78 -8.46 -4.65
N PRO A 30 -6.44 -8.68 -3.50
CA PRO A 30 -7.50 -9.66 -3.41
C PRO A 30 -8.52 -9.39 -4.51
N LYS A 31 -8.96 -10.45 -5.19
CA LYS A 31 -9.97 -10.37 -6.25
C LYS A 31 -11.29 -9.98 -5.59
N LEU A 32 -11.73 -8.75 -5.82
CA LEU A 32 -12.98 -8.22 -5.28
C LEU A 32 -14.09 -8.44 -6.30
N ASP A 33 -15.22 -8.95 -5.83
CA ASP A 33 -16.40 -9.18 -6.64
C ASP A 33 -17.12 -7.85 -6.91
N GLY A 34 -16.60 -7.07 -7.85
CA GLY A 34 -17.28 -5.88 -8.41
C GLY A 34 -16.47 -4.57 -8.42
N PRO A 35 -17.11 -3.48 -8.88
CA PRO A 35 -16.47 -2.17 -8.96
C PRO A 35 -16.16 -1.60 -7.57
N THR A 36 -14.89 -1.30 -7.31
CA THR A 36 -14.43 -0.79 -6.01
C THR A 36 -14.51 0.73 -5.94
N LYS A 37 -15.03 1.28 -4.83
CA LYS A 37 -14.94 2.70 -4.50
C LYS A 37 -13.92 2.91 -3.37
N ARG A 38 -13.17 4.03 -3.41
CA ARG A 38 -12.22 4.40 -2.34
C ARG A 38 -12.99 4.94 -1.14
N LEU A 39 -12.70 4.40 0.04
CA LEU A 39 -13.19 4.89 1.33
C LEU A 39 -12.02 5.52 2.09
N THR A 40 -12.16 6.79 2.46
CA THR A 40 -11.22 7.51 3.33
C THR A 40 -11.90 7.73 4.67
N VAL A 41 -11.25 7.34 5.77
CA VAL A 41 -11.79 7.48 7.12
C VAL A 41 -10.75 8.13 8.00
N ASP A 42 -11.13 9.20 8.68
CA ASP A 42 -10.28 9.83 9.69
C ASP A 42 -10.45 9.08 11.02
N ILE A 43 -9.35 8.58 11.55
CA ILE A 43 -9.31 7.83 12.81
C ILE A 43 -8.22 8.41 13.72
N PRO A 44 -8.46 8.52 15.04
CA PRO A 44 -7.42 8.95 15.97
C PRO A 44 -6.19 8.04 15.94
N GLU A 45 -5.01 8.61 16.19
CA GLU A 45 -3.73 7.90 16.13
C GLU A 45 -3.68 6.65 17.02
N GLU A 46 -4.18 6.77 18.25
CA GLU A 46 -4.25 5.66 19.19
C GLU A 46 -5.11 4.52 18.64
N MET A 47 -6.23 4.85 18.00
CA MET A 47 -7.12 3.86 17.40
C MET A 47 -6.48 3.19 16.18
N HIS A 48 -5.82 3.96 15.31
CA HIS A 48 -5.08 3.40 14.18
C HIS A 48 -3.96 2.45 14.63
N THR A 49 -3.27 2.78 15.71
CA THR A 49 -2.20 1.94 16.27
C THR A 49 -2.75 0.61 16.78
N ARG A 50 -3.84 0.65 17.55
CA ARG A 50 -4.53 -0.56 18.03
C ARG A 50 -5.06 -1.41 16.89
N LEU A 51 -5.64 -0.77 15.86
CA LEU A 51 -6.14 -1.44 14.66
C LEU A 51 -5.01 -2.14 13.89
N LYS A 52 -3.89 -1.45 13.69
CA LYS A 52 -2.71 -2.00 13.00
C LYS A 52 -2.15 -3.20 13.76
N LEU A 53 -2.02 -3.10 15.09
CA LEU A 53 -1.55 -4.22 15.93
C LEU A 53 -2.50 -5.43 15.88
N HIS A 54 -3.81 -5.20 15.86
CA HIS A 54 -4.81 -6.26 15.73
C HIS A 54 -4.68 -7.00 14.40
N CYS A 55 -4.54 -6.27 13.30
CA CYS A 55 -4.38 -6.85 11.97
C CYS A 55 -3.05 -7.61 11.82
N VAL A 56 -1.96 -7.09 12.40
CA VAL A 56 -0.64 -7.78 12.42
C VAL A 56 -0.74 -9.14 13.09
N ARG A 57 -1.44 -9.24 14.24
CA ARG A 57 -1.63 -10.52 14.94
C ARG A 57 -2.41 -11.53 14.11
N ARG A 58 -3.39 -11.07 13.33
CA ARG A 58 -4.22 -11.91 12.45
C ARG A 58 -3.59 -12.19 11.09
N LYS A 59 -2.45 -11.56 10.76
CA LYS A 59 -1.81 -11.60 9.44
C LYS A 59 -2.77 -11.21 8.30
N THR A 60 -3.70 -10.29 8.58
CA THR A 60 -4.68 -9.80 7.62
C THR A 60 -4.41 -8.34 7.27
N LEU A 61 -4.84 -7.92 6.07
CA LEU A 61 -4.80 -6.51 5.69
C LEU A 61 -5.94 -5.76 6.39
N ILE A 62 -5.68 -4.50 6.74
CA ILE A 62 -6.71 -3.62 7.34
C ILE A 62 -7.91 -3.50 6.41
N ALA A 63 -7.68 -3.41 5.11
CA ALA A 63 -8.74 -3.32 4.11
C ALA A 63 -9.64 -4.57 4.08
N ASP A 64 -9.07 -5.76 4.23
CA ASP A 64 -9.84 -7.00 4.20
C ASP A 64 -10.59 -7.22 5.51
N TRP A 65 -9.95 -6.89 6.65
CA TRP A 65 -10.64 -6.87 7.94
C TRP A 65 -11.82 -5.89 7.95
N LEU A 66 -11.64 -4.70 7.34
CA LEU A 66 -12.71 -3.71 7.25
C LEU A 66 -13.84 -4.19 6.33
N ARG A 67 -13.54 -4.88 5.23
CA ARG A 67 -14.56 -5.51 4.37
C ARG A 67 -15.35 -6.57 5.12
N GLU A 68 -14.68 -7.45 5.85
CA GLU A 68 -15.34 -8.46 6.67
C GLU A 68 -16.23 -7.83 7.75
N LEU A 69 -15.75 -6.77 8.42
CA LEU A 69 -16.52 -6.06 9.43
C LEU A 69 -17.77 -5.40 8.85
N ILE A 70 -17.63 -4.75 7.69
CA ILE A 70 -18.74 -4.13 6.97
C ILE A 70 -19.74 -5.18 6.48
N ALA A 71 -19.27 -6.34 5.99
CA ALA A 71 -20.13 -7.42 5.52
C ALA A 71 -20.85 -8.14 6.67
N ALA A 72 -20.23 -8.21 7.85
CA ALA A 72 -20.83 -8.75 9.06
C ALA A 72 -21.89 -7.81 9.66
N GLN A 73 -21.77 -6.51 9.42
CA GLN A 73 -22.77 -5.53 9.81
C GLN A 73 -23.91 -5.54 8.79
N ASP A 74 -25.13 -5.84 9.23
CA ASP A 74 -26.29 -5.68 8.35
C ASP A 74 -26.53 -4.18 8.10
N LEU A 75 -26.21 -3.71 6.90
CA LEU A 75 -26.38 -2.32 6.45
C LEU A 75 -27.75 -2.09 5.77
N SER A 76 -28.73 -2.96 6.04
CA SER A 76 -30.06 -3.00 5.44
C SER A 76 -30.92 -1.72 5.60
N GLU A 77 -30.46 -0.70 6.33
CA GLU A 77 -31.21 0.55 6.54
C GLU A 77 -30.94 1.69 5.55
N THR A 78 -29.99 1.57 4.62
CA THR A 78 -29.52 2.75 3.83
C THR A 78 -30.04 2.88 2.40
N GLU A 79 -30.89 1.98 1.91
CA GLU A 79 -31.53 2.15 0.58
C GLU A 79 -32.83 2.98 0.62
N ALA A 80 -33.18 3.60 1.75
CA ALA A 80 -34.43 4.37 1.91
C ALA A 80 -34.33 5.89 1.64
N HIS A 81 -33.19 6.41 1.17
CA HIS A 81 -33.06 7.84 0.85
C HIS A 81 -32.52 8.07 -0.57
N LYS A 82 -33.33 7.65 -1.54
CA LYS A 82 -33.34 8.24 -2.87
C LYS A 82 -34.79 8.43 -3.33
N ALA A 83 -35.38 9.54 -2.92
CA ALA A 83 -36.58 10.13 -3.50
C ALA A 83 -36.33 11.64 -3.66
#